data_AF-A0A830F642-F1
#
_entry.id   AF-A0A830F642-F1
#
_cell.length_a   1.000
_cell.length_b   1.000
_cell.length_c   1.000
_cell.angle_alpha   90.00
_cell.angle_beta   90.00
_cell.angle_gamma   90.00
#
_symmetry.space_group_name_H-M   'P 1'
#
loop_
_entity.id
_entity.type
_entity.pdbx_description
1 polymer ?
#
loop_
_entity_poly.entity_id
_entity_poly.type
_entity_poly.pdbx_seq_one_letter_code
_entity_poly.pdbx_strand_id
1 'polypeptide(L)'
;MTETWDDINEQVKADWKEETTPFERVYEIVEQTHDGQAAAEIADRALMSEPTARRHCKTLVNTGFAETEQDGQTTLYKRNSDRVLMSRIRELREEVDRPELLDSIQDMKAEIRRYEDRYDVVSPEELAQQLDADETEGWDDLTAWRTTRQNLAVAQAALAYDEASHQLAV
;
A
#
# COMPACT_ATOMS: atom_id res chain seq x y z
N MET A 1 15.08 -18.98 -26.12
CA MET A 1 15.08 -17.57 -25.64
C MET A 1 14.80 -17.45 -24.14
N THR A 2 14.30 -18.49 -23.46
CA THR A 2 14.10 -18.52 -21.98
C THR A 2 15.40 -18.66 -21.18
N GLU A 3 16.40 -19.34 -21.74
CA GLU A 3 17.69 -19.62 -21.10
C GLU A 3 18.46 -18.35 -20.67
N THR A 4 18.34 -17.25 -21.42
CA THR A 4 18.97 -15.95 -21.06
C THR A 4 18.24 -15.24 -19.92
N TRP A 5 16.91 -15.40 -19.82
CA TRP A 5 16.12 -14.77 -18.75
C TRP A 5 16.25 -15.51 -17.42
N ASP A 6 16.34 -16.85 -17.47
CA ASP A 6 16.59 -17.66 -16.27
C ASP A 6 17.98 -17.37 -15.69
N ASP A 7 19.00 -17.20 -16.54
CA ASP A 7 20.37 -16.83 -16.15
C ASP A 7 20.42 -15.44 -15.48
N ILE A 8 19.74 -14.44 -16.08
CA ILE A 8 19.63 -13.10 -15.48
C ILE A 8 18.93 -13.15 -14.12
N ASN A 9 17.82 -13.88 -14.00
CA ASN A 9 17.07 -13.97 -12.75
C ASN A 9 17.89 -14.63 -11.63
N GLU A 10 18.64 -15.69 -11.94
CA GLU A 10 19.50 -16.34 -10.95
C GLU A 10 20.68 -15.45 -10.55
N GLN A 11 21.26 -14.69 -11.49
CA GLN A 11 22.29 -13.70 -11.17
C GLN A 11 21.75 -12.60 -10.23
N VAL A 12 20.59 -12.03 -10.54
CA VAL A 12 19.95 -10.99 -9.70
C VAL A 12 19.66 -11.52 -8.30
N LYS A 13 19.18 -12.76 -8.16
CA LYS A 13 18.96 -13.39 -6.84
C LYS A 13 20.28 -13.62 -6.08
N ALA A 14 21.35 -13.97 -6.78
CA ALA A 14 22.66 -14.18 -6.18
C ALA A 14 23.25 -12.86 -5.66
N ASP A 15 23.23 -11.81 -6.49
CA ASP A 15 23.69 -10.47 -6.13
C ASP A 15 22.89 -9.91 -4.96
N TRP A 16 21.57 -9.99 -5.02
CA TRP A 16 20.70 -9.54 -3.92
C TRP A 16 20.99 -10.30 -2.61
N LYS A 17 21.25 -11.61 -2.65
CA LYS A 17 21.65 -12.40 -1.47
C LYS A 17 23.01 -11.98 -0.90
N GLU A 18 23.93 -11.52 -1.74
CA GLU A 18 25.25 -11.06 -1.32
C GLU A 18 25.17 -9.66 -0.68
N GLU A 19 24.32 -8.80 -1.24
CA GLU A 19 24.13 -7.41 -0.79
C GLU A 19 23.24 -7.27 0.45
N THR A 20 22.40 -8.28 0.76
CA THR A 20 21.41 -8.21 1.84
C THR A 20 21.53 -9.33 2.86
N THR A 21 21.29 -8.97 4.12
CA THR A 21 21.12 -9.92 5.20
C THR A 21 19.79 -10.67 5.08
N PRO A 22 19.66 -11.86 5.70
CA PRO A 22 18.39 -12.59 5.77
C PRO A 22 17.23 -11.76 6.35
N PHE A 23 17.52 -10.84 7.28
CA PHE A 23 16.49 -9.96 7.85
C PHE A 23 16.06 -8.87 6.88
N GLU A 24 17.00 -8.22 6.19
CA GLU A 24 16.72 -7.17 5.20
C GLU A 24 15.83 -7.70 4.07
N ARG A 25 16.09 -8.92 3.58
CA ARG A 25 15.22 -9.54 2.56
C ARG A 25 13.78 -9.71 3.03
N VAL A 26 13.58 -10.18 4.26
CA VAL A 26 12.22 -10.32 4.83
C VAL A 26 11.58 -8.94 5.03
N TYR A 27 12.35 -7.96 5.50
CA TYR A 27 11.90 -6.58 5.66
C TYR A 27 11.38 -6.01 4.32
N GLU A 28 12.19 -6.08 3.26
CA GLU A 28 11.85 -5.57 1.92
C GLU A 28 10.61 -6.27 1.35
N ILE A 29 10.52 -7.60 1.51
CA ILE A 29 9.35 -8.36 1.05
C ILE A 29 8.10 -7.96 1.80
N VAL A 30 8.16 -7.87 3.13
CA VAL A 30 7.01 -7.49 3.95
C VAL A 30 6.58 -6.05 3.63
N GLU A 31 7.51 -5.14 3.38
CA GLU A 31 7.21 -3.75 2.97
C GLU A 31 6.35 -3.69 1.70
N GLN A 32 6.58 -4.60 0.77
CA GLN A 32 5.85 -4.74 -0.50
C GLN A 32 4.66 -5.71 -0.43
N THR A 33 4.37 -6.29 0.74
CA THR A 33 3.28 -7.26 0.90
C THR A 33 2.01 -6.53 1.32
N HIS A 34 1.18 -6.20 0.32
CA HIS A 34 -0.08 -5.49 0.48
C HIS A 34 -1.19 -6.39 1.03
N ASP A 35 -1.34 -7.57 0.41
CA ASP A 35 -2.23 -8.64 0.84
C ASP A 35 -1.45 -9.62 1.72
N GLY A 36 -2.07 -10.16 2.77
CA GLY A 36 -1.39 -11.05 3.70
C GLY A 36 -0.81 -12.28 3.04
N GLN A 37 0.44 -12.61 3.39
CA GLN A 37 1.12 -13.82 2.93
C GLN A 37 1.58 -14.70 4.07
N ALA A 38 1.53 -16.02 3.87
CA ALA A 38 2.03 -16.98 4.83
C ALA A 38 3.55 -16.86 4.97
N ALA A 39 4.08 -17.28 6.13
CA ALA A 39 5.53 -17.28 6.35
C ALA A 39 6.32 -18.10 5.32
N ALA A 40 5.70 -19.13 4.73
CA ALA A 40 6.33 -19.96 3.70
C ALA A 40 6.51 -19.16 2.39
N GLU A 41 5.49 -18.44 1.94
CA GLU A 41 5.54 -17.61 0.74
C GLU A 41 6.57 -16.47 0.88
N ILE A 42 6.61 -15.84 2.06
CA ILE A 42 7.62 -14.84 2.38
C ILE A 42 9.02 -15.46 2.39
N ALA A 43 9.16 -16.68 2.90
CA ALA A 43 10.45 -17.38 2.95
C ALA A 43 10.98 -17.72 1.55
N ASP A 44 10.11 -18.17 0.65
CA ASP A 44 10.45 -18.48 -0.73
C ASP A 44 10.94 -17.22 -1.46
N ARG A 45 10.20 -16.11 -1.32
CA ARG A 45 10.59 -14.81 -1.87
C ARG A 45 11.90 -14.31 -1.25
N ALA A 46 12.07 -14.49 0.07
CA ALA A 46 13.24 -14.04 0.81
C ALA A 46 14.44 -14.98 0.66
N LEU A 47 14.28 -16.08 -0.09
CA LEU A 47 15.31 -17.09 -0.35
C LEU A 47 15.91 -17.63 0.96
N MET A 48 15.04 -18.05 1.89
CA MET A 48 15.39 -18.61 3.19
C MET A 48 14.38 -19.67 3.65
N SER A 49 14.66 -20.31 4.79
CA SER A 49 13.74 -21.30 5.38
C SER A 49 12.54 -20.64 6.07
N GLU A 50 11.36 -21.25 5.97
CA GLU A 50 10.13 -20.81 6.63
C GLU A 50 10.27 -20.50 8.13
N PRO A 51 10.92 -21.34 8.98
CA PRO A 51 11.04 -21.04 10.41
C PRO A 51 11.81 -19.75 10.69
N THR A 52 12.81 -19.43 9.86
CA THR A 52 13.60 -18.19 9.96
C THR A 52 12.78 -16.99 9.51
N ALA A 53 12.09 -17.09 8.38
CA ALA A 53 11.21 -16.03 7.89
C ALA A 53 10.11 -15.71 8.90
N ARG A 54 9.48 -16.74 9.47
CA ARG A 54 8.46 -16.61 10.52
C ARG A 54 8.98 -15.87 11.74
N ARG A 55 10.24 -16.10 12.15
CA ARG A 55 10.86 -15.40 13.27
C ARG A 55 11.04 -13.92 12.95
N HIS A 56 11.57 -13.60 11.78
CA HIS A 56 11.74 -12.21 11.33
C HIS A 56 10.40 -11.49 11.18
N CYS A 57 9.39 -12.13 10.59
CA CYS A 57 8.04 -11.57 10.48
C CYS A 57 7.45 -11.25 11.87
N LYS A 58 7.60 -12.15 12.85
CA LYS A 58 7.19 -11.88 14.23
C LYS A 58 7.93 -10.70 14.85
N THR A 59 9.23 -10.57 14.59
CA THR A 59 10.00 -9.39 15.02
C THR A 59 9.44 -8.11 14.40
N LEU A 60 9.14 -8.11 13.10
CA LEU A 60 8.56 -6.96 12.40
C LEU A 60 7.15 -6.61 12.92
N VAL A 61 6.33 -7.60 13.28
CA VAL A 61 5.03 -7.37 13.93
C VAL A 61 5.23 -6.72 15.30
N ASN A 62 6.16 -7.23 16.09
CA ASN A 62 6.45 -6.69 17.42
C ASN A 62 6.95 -5.23 17.40
N THR A 63 7.61 -4.80 16.32
CA THR A 63 8.08 -3.41 16.16
C THR A 63 7.03 -2.50 15.52
N GLY A 64 5.85 -3.01 15.16
CA GLY A 64 4.82 -2.25 14.42
C GLY A 64 5.17 -1.98 12.96
N PHE A 65 6.19 -2.65 12.41
CA PHE A 65 6.51 -2.58 10.99
C PHE A 65 5.54 -3.40 10.14
N ALA A 66 5.19 -4.58 10.65
CA ALA A 66 4.25 -5.49 10.04
C ALA A 66 3.00 -5.64 10.91
N GLU A 67 1.96 -6.21 10.33
CA GLU A 67 0.78 -6.67 11.04
C GLU A 67 0.41 -8.08 10.58
N THR A 68 -0.54 -8.70 11.28
CA THR A 68 -1.02 -10.03 10.96
C THR A 68 -2.51 -10.04 10.71
N GLU A 69 -2.94 -10.87 9.78
CA GLU A 69 -4.32 -11.27 9.61
C GLU A 69 -4.42 -12.80 9.67
N GLN A 70 -5.64 -13.32 9.87
CA GLN A 70 -5.89 -14.75 9.96
C GLN A 70 -6.65 -15.21 8.72
N ASP A 71 -6.15 -16.25 8.06
CA ASP A 71 -6.86 -17.00 7.04
C ASP A 71 -7.03 -18.45 7.51
N GLY A 72 -8.20 -18.74 8.07
CA GLY A 72 -8.48 -20.00 8.74
C GLY A 72 -7.54 -20.26 9.94
N GLN A 73 -6.59 -21.18 9.77
CA GLN A 73 -5.57 -21.53 10.76
C GLN A 73 -4.18 -20.95 10.41
N THR A 74 -4.07 -20.25 9.28
CA THR A 74 -2.82 -19.69 8.78
C THR A 74 -2.71 -18.23 9.22
N THR A 75 -1.62 -17.90 9.90
CA THR A 75 -1.25 -16.51 10.13
C THR A 75 -0.59 -15.95 8.87
N LEU A 76 -1.20 -14.91 8.33
CA LEU A 76 -0.67 -14.13 7.23
C LEU A 76 0.01 -12.87 7.78
N TYR A 77 1.09 -12.45 7.11
CA TYR A 77 1.87 -11.28 7.45
C TYR A 77 1.79 -10.28 6.31
N LYS A 78 1.64 -9.00 6.65
CA LYS A 78 1.66 -7.90 5.69
C LYS A 78 2.26 -6.64 6.29
N ARG A 79 2.55 -5.65 5.44
CA ARG A 79 2.96 -4.32 5.92
C ARG A 79 1.88 -3.73 6.82
N ASN A 80 2.29 -3.06 7.89
CA ASN A 80 1.34 -2.42 8.79
C ASN A 80 0.68 -1.22 8.08
N SER A 81 -0.65 -1.26 7.89
CA SER A 81 -1.38 -0.21 7.17
C SER A 81 -1.31 1.15 7.86
N ASP A 82 -1.35 1.18 9.19
CA ASP A 82 -1.29 2.41 9.98
C ASP A 82 0.07 3.08 9.83
N ARG A 83 1.16 2.29 9.83
CA ARG A 83 2.51 2.80 9.57
C ARG A 83 2.61 3.44 8.18
N VAL A 84 2.08 2.79 7.15
CA VAL A 84 2.09 3.31 5.77
C VAL A 84 1.29 4.61 5.69
N LEU A 85 0.10 4.65 6.28
CA LEU A 85 -0.72 5.86 6.33
C LEU A 85 0.02 7.01 7.04
N MET A 86 0.63 6.73 8.19
CA MET A 86 1.39 7.72 8.93
C MET A 86 2.63 8.23 8.18
N SER A 87 3.28 7.40 7.36
CA SER A 87 4.38 7.87 6.50
C SER A 87 3.86 8.88 5.48
N ARG A 88 2.80 8.52 4.75
CA ARG A 88 2.18 9.39 3.74
C ARG A 88 1.69 10.72 4.32
N ILE A 89 1.11 10.69 5.53
CA ILE A 89 0.69 11.91 6.22
C ILE A 89 1.89 12.82 6.54
N ARG A 90 3.02 12.26 6.97
CA ARG A 90 4.23 13.05 7.27
C ARG A 90 4.82 13.64 5.99
N GLU A 91 4.96 12.82 4.94
CA GLU A 91 5.44 13.26 3.62
C GLU A 91 4.60 14.43 3.09
N LEU A 92 3.27 14.29 3.08
CA LEU A 92 2.37 15.37 2.64
C LEU A 92 2.55 16.66 3.46
N ARG A 93 2.78 16.56 4.76
CA ARG A 93 3.00 17.75 5.63
C ARG A 93 4.35 18.41 5.41
N GLU A 94 5.35 17.67 4.93
CA GLU A 94 6.67 18.20 4.61
C GLU A 94 6.69 18.87 3.23
N GLU A 95 5.90 18.36 2.30
CA GLU A 95 5.91 18.79 0.89
C GLU A 95 4.82 19.82 0.53
N VAL A 96 3.69 19.83 1.24
CA VAL A 96 2.51 20.63 0.88
C VAL A 96 2.10 21.54 2.02
N ASP A 97 1.85 22.81 1.73
CA ASP A 97 1.38 23.76 2.74
C ASP A 97 -0.13 23.64 3.02
N ARG A 98 -0.59 24.23 4.13
CA ARG A 98 -1.99 24.08 4.57
C ARG A 98 -3.00 24.64 3.54
N PRO A 99 -2.82 25.85 2.97
CA PRO A 99 -3.68 26.34 1.88
C PRO A 99 -3.74 25.39 0.67
N GLU A 100 -2.59 24.95 0.17
CA GLU A 100 -2.51 24.03 -0.98
C GLU A 100 -3.21 22.69 -0.70
N LEU A 101 -3.07 22.17 0.53
CA LEU A 101 -3.76 20.95 0.97
C LEU A 101 -5.28 21.14 0.99
N LEU A 102 -5.78 22.29 1.47
CA LEU A 102 -7.21 22.60 1.52
C LEU A 102 -7.81 22.75 0.12
N ASP A 103 -7.08 23.36 -0.80
CA ASP A 103 -7.50 23.50 -2.21
C ASP A 103 -7.51 22.12 -2.88
N SER A 104 -6.48 21.31 -2.69
CA SER A 104 -6.42 19.93 -3.20
C SER A 104 -7.57 19.06 -2.69
N ILE A 105 -7.96 19.21 -1.42
CA ILE A 105 -9.13 18.53 -0.84
C ILE A 105 -10.43 18.94 -1.54
N GLN A 106 -10.59 20.23 -1.87
CA GLN A 106 -11.77 20.73 -2.57
C GLN A 106 -11.82 20.19 -4.01
N ASP A 107 -10.69 20.20 -4.71
CA ASP A 107 -10.57 19.71 -6.07
C ASP A 107 -10.89 18.21 -6.17
N MET A 108 -10.33 17.39 -5.28
CA MET A 108 -10.62 15.96 -5.24
C MET A 108 -12.09 15.67 -4.92
N LYS A 109 -12.73 16.45 -4.04
CA LYS A 109 -14.18 16.34 -3.79
C LYS A 109 -15.01 16.69 -5.02
N ALA A 110 -14.61 17.73 -5.75
CA ALA A 110 -15.28 18.09 -6.99
C ALA A 110 -15.10 17.02 -8.06
N GLU A 111 -13.92 16.40 -8.14
CA GLU A 111 -13.64 15.30 -9.06
C GLU A 111 -14.47 14.06 -8.75
N ILE A 112 -14.58 13.67 -7.48
CA ILE A 112 -15.44 12.56 -7.05
C ILE A 112 -16.88 12.80 -7.50
N ARG A 113 -17.42 14.02 -7.29
CA ARG A 113 -18.78 14.37 -7.75
C ARG A 113 -18.93 14.30 -9.26
N ARG A 114 -17.89 14.64 -10.03
CA ARG A 114 -17.92 14.49 -11.49
C ARG A 114 -18.06 13.03 -11.90
N TYR A 115 -17.39 12.09 -11.23
CA TYR A 115 -17.59 10.67 -11.50
C TYR A 115 -19.01 10.20 -11.10
N GLU A 116 -19.50 10.64 -9.93
CA GLU A 116 -20.87 10.33 -9.48
C GLU A 116 -21.91 10.81 -10.49
N ASP A 117 -21.82 12.05 -10.95
CA ASP A 117 -22.74 12.64 -11.94
C ASP A 117 -22.58 12.00 -13.33
N ARG A 118 -21.36 11.65 -13.73
CA ARG A 118 -21.07 11.05 -15.05
C ARG A 118 -21.70 9.67 -15.19
N TYR A 119 -21.62 8.86 -14.14
CA TYR A 119 -22.04 7.46 -14.16
C TYR A 119 -23.36 7.19 -13.45
N ASP A 120 -23.97 8.19 -12.80
CA ASP A 120 -25.19 8.08 -12.00
C ASP A 120 -25.09 7.00 -10.90
N VAL A 121 -23.95 6.97 -10.22
CA VAL A 121 -23.63 6.03 -9.13
C VAL A 121 -22.95 6.75 -7.97
N VAL A 122 -23.04 6.20 -6.76
CA VAL A 122 -22.48 6.84 -5.55
C VAL A 122 -21.13 6.26 -5.12
N SER A 123 -20.63 5.26 -5.85
CA SER A 123 -19.34 4.65 -5.54
C SER A 123 -18.66 3.98 -6.74
N PRO A 124 -17.32 3.87 -6.72
CA PRO A 124 -16.59 3.03 -7.66
C PRO A 124 -17.09 1.57 -7.67
N GLU A 125 -17.49 1.03 -6.52
CA GLU A 125 -17.96 -0.35 -6.40
C GLU A 125 -19.27 -0.58 -7.16
N GLU A 126 -20.15 0.41 -7.19
CA GLU A 126 -21.37 0.39 -8.01
C GLU A 126 -21.04 0.51 -9.50
N LEU A 127 -20.14 1.43 -9.88
CA LEU A 127 -19.67 1.55 -11.27
C LEU A 127 -19.09 0.22 -11.77
N ALA A 128 -18.23 -0.42 -10.98
CA ALA A 128 -17.60 -1.70 -11.34
C ALA A 128 -18.60 -2.83 -11.63
N GLN A 129 -19.83 -2.77 -11.09
CA GLN A 129 -20.89 -3.75 -11.36
C GLN A 129 -21.65 -3.47 -12.67
N GLN A 130 -21.55 -2.25 -13.20
CA GLN A 130 -22.24 -1.81 -14.41
C GLN A 130 -21.33 -1.83 -15.65
N LEU A 131 -20.01 -1.81 -15.46
CA LEU A 131 -19.03 -1.83 -16.54
C LEU A 131 -18.96 -3.18 -17.26
N ASP A 132 -18.96 -3.13 -18.59
CA ASP A 132 -18.65 -4.28 -19.43
C ASP A 132 -17.13 -4.51 -19.51
N ALA A 133 -16.72 -5.75 -19.75
CA ALA A 133 -15.31 -6.14 -19.77
C ALA A 133 -14.49 -5.54 -20.93
N ASP A 134 -15.16 -5.08 -22.00
CA ASP A 134 -14.55 -4.46 -23.17
C ASP A 134 -14.49 -2.91 -23.09
N GLU A 135 -15.08 -2.30 -22.07
CA GLU A 135 -15.13 -0.84 -21.90
C GLU A 135 -13.84 -0.27 -21.28
N THR A 136 -12.93 0.29 -22.07
CA THR A 136 -11.66 0.79 -21.53
C THR A 136 -11.81 2.07 -20.69
N GLU A 137 -12.58 3.05 -21.15
CA GLU A 137 -12.68 4.36 -20.49
C GLU A 137 -13.32 4.26 -19.10
N GLY A 138 -14.36 3.43 -18.93
CA GLY A 138 -14.99 3.21 -17.64
C GLY A 138 -14.06 2.55 -16.61
N TRP A 139 -13.21 1.60 -17.02
CA TRP A 139 -12.21 1.00 -16.13
C TRP A 139 -11.09 1.98 -15.74
N ASP A 140 -10.70 2.88 -16.64
CA ASP A 140 -9.73 3.94 -16.37
C ASP A 140 -10.32 4.96 -15.36
N ASP A 141 -11.54 5.44 -15.60
CA ASP A 141 -12.25 6.35 -14.70
C ASP A 141 -12.51 5.70 -13.34
N LEU A 142 -12.86 4.42 -13.28
CA LEU A 142 -13.01 3.67 -12.03
C LEU A 142 -11.71 3.67 -11.22
N THR A 143 -10.58 3.42 -11.89
CA THR A 143 -9.27 3.39 -11.24
C THR A 143 -8.88 4.77 -10.74
N ALA A 144 -9.04 5.80 -11.57
CA ALA A 144 -8.81 7.19 -11.19
C ALA A 144 -9.69 7.61 -10.00
N TRP A 145 -10.97 7.26 -10.02
CA TRP A 145 -11.89 7.57 -8.93
C TRP A 145 -11.48 6.92 -7.61
N ARG A 146 -11.07 5.64 -7.61
CA ARG A 146 -10.55 4.96 -6.41
C ARG A 146 -9.30 5.66 -5.88
N THR A 147 -8.38 6.03 -6.76
CA THR A 147 -7.17 6.78 -6.39
C THR A 147 -7.50 8.14 -5.80
N THR A 148 -8.40 8.91 -6.42
CA THR A 148 -8.84 10.23 -5.93
C THR A 148 -9.50 10.11 -4.55
N ARG A 149 -10.33 9.09 -4.30
CA ARG A 149 -10.90 8.82 -2.98
C ARG A 149 -9.83 8.48 -1.93
N GLN A 150 -8.85 7.66 -2.29
CA GLN A 150 -7.75 7.31 -1.39
C GLN A 150 -6.92 8.55 -1.04
N ASN A 151 -6.54 9.36 -2.04
CA ASN A 151 -5.75 10.57 -1.84
C ASN A 151 -6.50 11.60 -0.99
N LEU A 152 -7.81 11.76 -1.22
CA LEU A 152 -8.66 12.62 -0.40
C LEU A 152 -8.64 12.19 1.07
N ALA A 153 -8.78 10.89 1.35
CA ALA A 153 -8.76 10.37 2.71
C ALA A 153 -7.42 10.66 3.41
N VAL A 154 -6.29 10.47 2.71
CA VAL A 154 -4.96 10.78 3.25
C VAL A 154 -4.79 12.28 3.50
N ALA A 155 -5.19 13.14 2.56
CA ALA A 155 -5.10 14.59 2.69
C ALA A 155 -5.92 15.11 3.89
N GLN A 156 -7.14 14.60 4.07
CA GLN A 156 -7.97 14.93 5.22
C GLN A 156 -7.36 14.45 6.54
N ALA A 157 -6.76 13.25 6.55
CA ALA A 157 -6.06 12.73 7.72
C ALA A 157 -4.82 13.58 8.07
N ALA A 158 -4.08 14.05 7.06
CA ALA A 158 -2.93 14.93 7.25
C ALA A 158 -3.33 16.28 7.86
N LEU A 159 -4.42 16.88 7.38
CA LEU A 159 -4.99 18.10 7.96
C LEU A 159 -5.42 17.89 9.42
N ALA A 160 -6.17 16.82 9.71
CA ALA A 160 -6.62 16.52 11.06
C ALA A 160 -5.45 16.23 12.02
N TYR A 161 -4.43 15.53 11.54
CA TYR A 161 -3.20 15.26 12.30
C TYR A 161 -2.45 16.56 12.63
N ASP A 162 -2.33 17.47 11.65
CA ASP A 162 -1.70 18.77 11.86
C ASP A 162 -2.44 19.62 12.91
N GLU A 163 -3.78 19.67 12.83
CA GLU A 163 -4.61 20.38 13.80
C GLU A 163 -4.47 19.79 15.21
N ALA A 164 -4.50 18.46 15.35
CA ALA A 164 -4.29 17.80 16.63
C ALA A 164 -2.88 18.02 17.19
N SER A 165 -1.85 17.99 16.33
CA SER A 165 -0.46 18.23 16.73
C SER A 165 -0.27 19.66 17.26
N HIS A 166 -0.88 20.64 16.61
CA HIS A 166 -0.88 22.03 17.08
C HIS A 166 -1.56 22.16 18.46
N GLN A 167 -2.69 21.48 18.68
CA GLN A 167 -3.39 21.53 19.98
C GLN A 167 -2.60 20.88 21.13
N LEU A 168 -1.81 19.85 20.84
CA LEU A 168 -0.99 19.16 21.85
C LEU A 168 0.35 19.85 22.15
N ALA A 169 0.80 20.74 21.26
CA ALA A 169 2.04 21.50 21.43
C ALA A 169 1.86 22.80 22.25
N VAL A 170 0.61 23.15 22.58
CA VAL A 170 0.21 24.32 23.39
C VAL A 170 -0.03 23.89 24.83
#